data_AF-A0A1B6IYD0-F1
#
_entry.id   AF-A0A1B6IYD0-F1
#
_cell.length_a   1.000
_cell.length_b   1.000
_cell.length_c   1.000
_cell.angle_alpha   90.00
_cell.angle_beta   90.00
_cell.angle_gamma   90.00
#
_symmetry.space_group_name_H-M   'P 1'
#
loop_
_entity.id
_entity.type
_entity.pdbx_description
1 polymer ?
#
loop_
_entity_poly.entity_id
_entity_poly.type
_entity_poly.pdbx_seq_one_letter_code
_entity_poly.pdbx_strand_id
1 'polypeptide(L)'
;MAFLQGILKALIMGVIDSLKGSVTLFYLDRNIQESVDQQSPRRRTRNVGTPNRRLSHAAQTLRRQEEPKVLRRTWQCCLLNGGVFWLSIVVFQYILLLLKYALYLMLDHNPNVGLSVWGWMELVLQWTFGALWILPLFLLSKVVNALWFQDIADSAYRYSRGTPQQFSSVSKLVADTLFSIVVQALFLVQTMLVSLLPIPVLADLMSLVHMCLLYSLYSFEYKWCNMGWELHRRITYIENNWPYFVGFGLPMAVFTNLSQNFFISGCMFSMLFPLFIISGNEANPVTDVCDSRLKLFSPVITISNALFNRAIGFR
;
A
#
# COMPACT_ATOMS: atom_id res chain seq x y z
N MET A 1 -22.43 19.64 18.45
CA MET A 1 -21.04 19.40 18.93
C MET A 1 -20.69 17.92 19.04
N ALA A 2 -21.53 17.07 19.64
CA ALA A 2 -21.26 15.63 19.79
C ALA A 2 -20.99 14.89 18.45
N PHE A 3 -21.71 15.24 17.38
CA PHE A 3 -21.50 14.67 16.04
C PHE A 3 -20.11 14.96 15.46
N LEU A 4 -19.68 16.23 15.49
CA LEU A 4 -18.35 16.64 15.02
C LEU A 4 -17.23 16.01 15.86
N GLN A 5 -17.45 15.88 17.17
CA GLN A 5 -16.53 15.17 18.07
C GLN A 5 -16.43 13.68 17.72
N GLY A 6 -17.54 13.03 17.34
CA GLY A 6 -17.55 11.65 16.85
C GLY A 6 -16.75 11.46 15.57
N ILE A 7 -16.95 12.34 14.58
CA ILE A 7 -16.18 12.35 13.32
C ILE A 7 -14.69 12.55 13.61
N LEU A 8 -14.34 13.55 14.42
CA LEU A 8 -12.95 13.83 14.77
C LEU A 8 -12.29 12.65 15.51
N LYS A 9 -13.01 12.04 16.45
CA LYS A 9 -12.54 10.84 17.17
C LYS A 9 -12.28 9.68 16.20
N ALA A 10 -13.19 9.42 15.26
CA ALA A 10 -13.02 8.36 14.27
C ALA A 10 -11.84 8.63 13.34
N LEU A 11 -11.67 9.87 12.87
CA LEU A 11 -10.51 10.29 12.09
C LEU A 11 -9.20 10.04 12.85
N ILE A 12 -9.11 10.50 14.10
CA ILE A 12 -7.92 10.34 14.94
C ILE A 12 -7.63 8.85 15.18
N MET A 13 -8.66 8.05 15.50
CA MET A 13 -8.50 6.61 15.69
C MET A 13 -8.04 5.91 14.41
N GLY A 14 -8.53 6.33 13.25
CA GLY A 14 -8.05 5.84 11.95
C GLY A 14 -6.55 6.11 11.76
N VAL A 15 -6.12 7.35 12.02
CA VAL A 15 -4.69 7.74 11.93
C VAL A 15 -3.84 6.89 12.89
N ILE A 16 -4.26 6.76 14.14
CA ILE A 16 -3.56 5.94 15.15
C ILE A 16 -3.44 4.49 14.68
N ASP A 17 -4.53 3.88 14.23
CA ASP A 17 -4.56 2.50 13.76
C ASP A 17 -3.69 2.30 12.52
N SER A 18 -3.61 3.29 11.61
CA SER A 18 -2.72 3.23 10.44
C SER A 18 -1.24 3.12 10.80
N LEU A 19 -0.83 3.70 11.94
CA LEU A 19 0.56 3.69 12.42
C LEU A 19 0.88 2.46 13.27
N LYS A 20 -0.12 1.74 13.78
CA LYS A 20 0.08 0.55 14.62
C LYS A 20 0.91 -0.53 13.93
N GLY A 21 0.72 -0.79 12.64
CA GLY A 21 1.49 -1.80 11.91
C GLY A 21 2.99 -1.54 11.89
N SER A 22 3.43 -0.28 11.92
CA SER A 22 4.85 0.08 12.07
C SER A 22 5.37 -0.29 13.47
N VAL A 23 4.56 -0.02 14.49
CA VAL A 23 4.87 -0.36 15.89
C VAL A 23 4.88 -1.87 16.09
N THR A 24 3.86 -2.58 15.60
CA THR A 24 3.76 -4.04 15.64
C THR A 24 4.96 -4.69 14.97
N LEU A 25 5.37 -4.22 13.79
CA LEU A 25 6.52 -4.75 13.07
C LEU A 25 7.84 -4.54 13.85
N PHE A 26 8.02 -3.38 14.49
CA PHE A 26 9.18 -3.12 15.35
C PHE A 26 9.21 -4.04 16.59
N TYR A 27 8.06 -4.23 17.24
CA TYR A 27 7.94 -5.19 18.34
C TYR A 27 8.21 -6.64 17.87
N LEU A 28 7.78 -6.99 16.66
CA LEU A 28 8.00 -8.31 16.07
C LEU A 28 9.49 -8.60 15.87
N ASP A 29 10.24 -7.64 15.33
CA ASP A 29 11.69 -7.76 15.14
C ASP A 29 12.42 -7.93 16.48
N ARG A 30 12.06 -7.13 17.48
CA ARG A 30 12.63 -7.23 18.84
C ARG A 30 12.38 -8.60 19.47
N ASN A 31 11.15 -9.12 19.36
CA ASN A 31 10.81 -10.43 19.89
C ASN A 31 11.58 -11.57 19.20
N ILE A 32 11.81 -11.48 17.89
CA ILE A 32 12.62 -12.45 17.16
C ILE A 32 14.05 -12.43 17.69
N GLN A 33 14.68 -11.26 17.83
CA GLN A 33 16.03 -11.11 18.36
C GLN A 33 16.17 -11.70 19.77
N GLU A 34 15.27 -11.32 20.69
CA GLU A 34 15.27 -11.88 22.05
C GLU A 34 15.11 -13.41 22.06
N SER A 35 14.33 -13.95 21.13
CA SER A 35 14.07 -15.38 21.03
C SER A 35 15.25 -16.18 20.44
N VAL A 36 16.04 -15.55 19.56
CA VAL A 36 17.31 -16.08 19.03
C VAL A 36 18.37 -16.09 20.14
N ASP A 37 18.44 -15.01 20.92
CA ASP A 37 19.37 -14.88 22.04
C ASP A 37 19.06 -15.89 23.16
N GLN A 38 17.78 -16.10 23.48
CA GLN A 38 17.36 -17.05 24.51
C GLN A 38 17.49 -18.53 24.07
N GLN A 39 17.55 -18.83 22.78
CA GLN A 39 17.71 -20.22 22.29
C GLN A 39 19.17 -20.69 22.25
N SER A 40 20.14 -19.77 22.20
CA SER A 40 21.56 -20.12 22.11
C SER A 40 22.15 -20.83 23.35
N PRO A 41 21.64 -20.69 24.60
CA PRO A 41 22.11 -21.51 25.73
C PRO A 41 21.12 -22.59 26.23
N ARG A 42 19.85 -22.59 25.83
CA ARG A 42 18.78 -23.36 26.52
C ARG A 42 18.43 -24.73 25.93
N ARG A 43 19.08 -25.16 24.86
CA ARG A 43 18.74 -26.42 24.13
C ARG A 43 19.03 -27.72 24.90
N ARG A 44 19.50 -27.67 26.16
CA ARG A 44 19.92 -28.86 26.91
C ARG A 44 18.88 -29.48 27.86
N THR A 45 17.75 -28.85 28.18
CA THR A 45 16.88 -29.42 29.23
C THR A 45 15.42 -28.99 29.11
N ARG A 46 14.59 -29.80 28.44
CA ARG A 46 13.24 -30.19 28.93
C ARG A 46 12.52 -31.09 27.93
N ASN A 47 12.52 -32.38 28.25
CA ASN A 47 11.41 -33.27 27.93
C ASN A 47 10.37 -33.22 29.07
N VAL A 48 9.20 -33.81 28.81
CA VAL A 48 8.05 -34.11 29.70
C VAL A 48 6.80 -33.21 29.52
N GLY A 49 5.89 -33.72 28.68
CA GLY A 49 4.51 -34.08 29.06
C GLY A 49 3.42 -33.00 29.20
N THR A 50 2.53 -32.88 28.20
CA THR A 50 1.05 -32.73 28.34
C THR A 50 0.38 -32.69 26.94
N PRO A 51 -0.79 -33.31 26.69
CA PRO A 51 -1.39 -33.39 25.34
C PRO A 51 -1.94 -32.04 24.84
N ASN A 52 -2.55 -31.24 25.73
CA ASN A 52 -3.09 -29.92 25.42
C ASN A 52 -2.01 -28.86 25.13
N ARG A 53 -0.76 -29.15 25.51
CA ARG A 53 0.41 -28.35 25.15
C ARG A 53 0.77 -28.48 23.67
N ARG A 54 0.41 -29.57 22.98
CA ARG A 54 0.81 -29.78 21.58
C ARG A 54 0.11 -28.83 20.61
N LEU A 55 -1.19 -28.57 20.78
CA LEU A 55 -1.93 -27.61 19.96
C LEU A 55 -1.50 -26.17 20.21
N SER A 56 -1.31 -25.79 21.48
CA SER A 56 -0.80 -24.46 21.85
C SER A 56 0.64 -24.28 21.38
N HIS A 57 1.52 -25.28 21.53
CA HIS A 57 2.87 -25.24 20.96
C HIS A 57 2.87 -25.20 19.44
N ALA A 58 2.01 -25.95 18.75
CA ALA A 58 1.94 -25.93 17.28
C ALA A 58 1.48 -24.55 16.77
N ALA A 59 0.43 -23.98 17.36
CA ALA A 59 -0.03 -22.63 17.03
C ALA A 59 1.04 -21.57 17.35
N GLN A 60 1.74 -21.70 18.48
CA GLN A 60 2.82 -20.80 18.87
C GLN A 60 4.07 -20.95 17.99
N THR A 61 4.36 -22.16 17.50
CA THR A 61 5.46 -22.44 16.57
C THR A 61 5.15 -21.91 15.17
N LEU A 62 3.91 -22.08 14.70
CA LEU A 62 3.41 -21.49 13.45
C LEU A 62 3.50 -19.95 13.49
N ARG A 63 3.03 -19.33 14.59
CA ARG A 63 3.17 -17.88 14.81
C ARG A 63 4.63 -17.45 14.72
N ARG A 64 5.52 -18.11 15.46
CA ARG A 64 6.96 -17.79 15.48
C ARG A 64 7.67 -17.98 14.13
N GLN A 65 7.13 -18.80 13.24
CA GLN A 65 7.68 -19.01 11.90
C GLN A 65 7.15 -17.99 10.87
N GLU A 66 5.92 -17.50 11.01
CA GLU A 66 5.32 -16.50 10.13
C GLU A 66 5.87 -15.09 10.40
N GLU A 67 6.22 -14.78 11.65
CA GLU A 67 6.84 -13.50 12.07
C GLU A 67 8.09 -13.10 11.26
N PRO A 68 9.17 -13.92 11.18
CA PRO A 68 10.35 -13.57 10.39
C PRO A 68 10.05 -13.52 8.89
N LYS A 69 9.01 -14.22 8.41
CA LYS A 69 8.59 -14.16 7.01
C LYS A 69 8.00 -12.77 6.70
N VAL A 70 7.08 -12.26 7.52
CA VAL A 70 6.45 -10.93 7.33
C VAL A 70 7.49 -9.81 7.35
N LEU A 71 8.38 -9.84 8.35
CA LEU A 71 9.42 -8.84 8.49
C LEU A 71 10.37 -8.87 7.29
N ARG A 72 10.84 -10.06 6.89
CA ARG A 72 11.72 -10.23 5.73
C ARG A 72 11.07 -9.73 4.45
N ARG A 73 9.79 -10.02 4.22
CA ARG A 73 9.05 -9.54 3.03
C ARG A 73 8.91 -8.03 3.03
N THR A 74 8.59 -7.44 4.16
CA THR A 74 8.50 -5.98 4.31
C THR A 74 9.84 -5.32 4.03
N TRP A 75 10.93 -5.86 4.60
CA TRP A 75 12.29 -5.39 4.33
C TRP A 75 12.69 -5.54 2.85
N GLN A 76 12.38 -6.68 2.21
CA GLN A 76 12.61 -6.89 0.78
C GLN A 76 11.87 -5.84 -0.07
N CYS A 77 10.64 -5.50 0.30
CA CYS A 77 9.87 -4.47 -0.36
C CYS A 77 10.52 -3.08 -0.20
N CYS A 78 10.91 -2.71 1.02
CA CYS A 78 11.61 -1.44 1.27
C CYS A 78 12.95 -1.36 0.54
N LEU A 79 13.73 -2.44 0.53
CA LEU A 79 15.03 -2.49 -0.14
C LEU A 79 14.88 -2.38 -1.67
N LEU A 80 13.90 -3.06 -2.27
CA LEU A 80 13.68 -2.97 -3.71
C LEU A 80 13.20 -1.58 -4.14
N ASN A 81 12.18 -1.03 -3.45
CA ASN A 81 11.55 0.23 -3.87
C ASN A 81 12.32 1.48 -3.42
N GLY A 82 12.80 1.51 -2.18
CA GLY A 82 13.61 2.61 -1.68
C GLY A 82 15.09 2.47 -2.04
N GLY A 83 15.64 1.28 -1.83
CA GLY A 83 17.07 1.01 -2.01
C GLY A 83 17.49 0.89 -3.46
N VAL A 84 16.90 -0.01 -4.25
CA VAL A 84 17.31 -0.19 -5.65
C VAL A 84 16.71 0.90 -6.52
N PHE A 85 15.41 1.09 -6.43
CA PHE A 85 14.70 1.92 -7.40
C PHE A 85 14.82 3.42 -7.12
N TRP A 86 14.41 3.90 -5.94
CA TRP A 86 14.49 5.31 -5.62
C TRP A 86 15.94 5.83 -5.59
N LEU A 87 16.89 5.05 -5.03
CA LEU A 87 18.32 5.41 -5.07
C LEU A 87 18.86 5.48 -6.50
N SER A 88 18.42 4.60 -7.42
CA SER A 88 18.87 4.68 -8.82
C SER A 88 18.45 5.99 -9.49
N ILE A 89 17.26 6.52 -9.18
CA ILE A 89 16.81 7.84 -9.65
C ILE A 89 17.72 8.94 -9.10
N VAL A 90 18.00 8.90 -7.80
CA VAL A 90 18.84 9.90 -7.13
C VAL A 90 20.27 9.88 -7.68
N VAL A 91 20.89 8.70 -7.78
CA VAL A 91 22.23 8.53 -8.34
C VAL A 91 22.27 9.03 -9.79
N PHE A 92 21.28 8.70 -10.60
CA PHE A 92 21.19 9.18 -11.98
C PHE A 92 21.09 10.70 -12.06
N GLN A 93 20.31 11.35 -11.19
CA GLN A 93 20.22 12.81 -11.13
C GLN A 93 21.56 13.46 -10.75
N TYR A 94 22.31 12.89 -9.80
CA TYR A 94 23.64 13.38 -9.46
C TYR A 94 24.66 13.17 -10.58
N ILE A 95 24.59 12.05 -11.30
CA ILE A 95 25.43 11.79 -12.49
C ILE A 95 25.13 12.83 -13.58
N LEU A 96 23.85 13.13 -13.85
CA LEU A 96 23.47 14.18 -14.79
C LEU A 96 24.05 15.53 -14.36
N LEU A 97 23.97 15.89 -13.09
CA LEU A 97 24.54 17.15 -12.58
C LEU A 97 26.07 17.21 -12.77
N LEU A 98 26.78 16.11 -12.48
CA LEU A 98 28.22 16.01 -12.68
C LEU A 98 28.59 16.15 -14.16
N LEU A 99 27.87 15.46 -15.04
CA LEU A 99 28.10 15.50 -16.48
C LEU A 99 27.82 16.90 -17.05
N LYS A 100 26.79 17.57 -16.53
CA LYS A 100 26.47 18.97 -16.87
C LYS A 100 27.64 19.88 -16.54
N TYR A 101 28.15 19.80 -15.31
CA TYR A 101 29.28 20.63 -14.86
C TYR A 101 30.55 20.33 -15.67
N ALA A 102 30.85 19.05 -15.91
CA ALA A 102 32.00 18.65 -16.73
C ALA A 102 31.90 19.19 -18.17
N LEU A 103 30.71 19.16 -18.78
CA LEU A 103 30.48 19.71 -20.12
C LEU A 103 30.72 21.24 -20.15
N TYR A 104 30.23 21.97 -19.14
CA TYR A 104 30.47 23.42 -19.05
C TYR A 104 31.96 23.75 -18.90
N LEU A 105 32.70 22.97 -18.11
CA LEU A 105 34.14 23.17 -17.95
C LEU A 105 34.91 22.93 -19.27
N MET A 106 34.46 21.96 -20.08
CA MET A 106 35.10 21.61 -21.36
C MET A 106 34.74 22.59 -22.49
N LEU A 107 33.53 23.15 -22.50
CA LEU A 107 33.01 24.04 -23.55
C LEU A 107 32.95 25.52 -23.13
N ASP A 108 33.77 25.91 -22.14
CA ASP A 108 33.78 27.23 -21.50
C ASP A 108 33.86 28.42 -22.48
N HIS A 109 34.47 28.20 -23.65
CA HIS A 109 34.66 29.22 -24.68
C HIS A 109 33.39 29.58 -25.47
N ASN A 110 32.34 28.75 -25.46
CA ASN A 110 31.09 28.99 -26.19
C ASN A 110 29.86 28.51 -25.38
N PRO A 111 29.31 29.35 -24.48
CA PRO A 111 28.23 28.94 -23.57
C PRO A 111 26.96 28.49 -24.29
N ASN A 112 26.66 29.07 -25.46
CA ASN A 112 25.49 28.71 -26.26
C ASN A 112 25.58 27.28 -26.82
N VAL A 113 26.78 26.83 -27.20
CA VAL A 113 26.99 25.46 -27.70
C VAL A 113 26.88 24.47 -26.55
N GLY A 114 27.46 24.78 -25.39
CA GLY A 114 27.35 23.96 -24.17
C GLY A 114 25.90 23.75 -23.73
N LEU A 115 25.10 24.82 -23.71
CA LEU A 115 23.65 24.77 -23.41
C LEU A 115 22.90 23.87 -24.39
N SER A 116 23.15 24.03 -25.70
CA SER A 116 22.44 23.26 -26.71
C SER A 116 22.81 21.77 -26.69
N VAL A 117 24.10 21.45 -26.51
CA VAL A 117 24.57 20.06 -26.37
C VAL A 117 24.02 19.41 -25.11
N TRP A 118 24.04 20.13 -23.98
CA TRP A 118 23.45 19.64 -22.73
C TRP A 118 21.96 19.34 -22.89
N GLY A 119 21.19 20.21 -23.54
CA GLY A 119 19.75 19.99 -23.74
C GLY A 119 19.44 18.68 -24.49
N TRP A 120 20.16 18.41 -25.58
CA TRP A 120 20.00 17.14 -26.32
C TRP A 120 20.47 15.93 -25.51
N MET A 121 21.61 16.07 -24.84
CA MET A 121 22.18 14.98 -24.05
C MET A 121 21.30 14.62 -22.84
N GLU A 122 20.81 15.62 -22.10
CA GLU A 122 19.88 15.44 -20.98
C GLU A 122 18.61 14.74 -21.45
N LEU A 123 18.02 15.17 -22.56
CA LEU A 123 16.84 14.54 -23.14
C LEU A 123 17.12 13.06 -23.46
N VAL A 124 18.15 12.76 -24.24
CA VAL A 124 18.46 11.37 -24.62
C VAL A 124 18.71 10.50 -23.39
N LEU A 125 19.53 10.96 -22.45
CA LEU A 125 19.85 10.22 -21.23
C LEU A 125 18.60 9.96 -20.37
N GLN A 126 17.76 10.98 -20.14
CA GLN A 126 16.53 10.83 -19.34
C GLN A 126 15.55 9.85 -19.98
N TRP A 127 15.36 9.92 -21.31
CA TRP A 127 14.46 9.00 -22.01
C TRP A 127 15.00 7.57 -22.04
N THR A 128 16.30 7.39 -22.31
CA THR A 128 16.92 6.06 -22.31
C THR A 128 16.89 5.43 -20.92
N PHE A 129 17.26 6.19 -19.87
CA PHE A 129 17.20 5.71 -18.49
C PHE A 129 15.76 5.43 -18.05
N GLY A 130 14.83 6.32 -18.41
CA GLY A 130 13.39 6.16 -18.17
C GLY A 130 12.84 4.86 -18.77
N ALA A 131 13.11 4.63 -20.06
CA ALA A 131 12.54 3.52 -20.81
C ALA A 131 13.22 2.17 -20.55
N LEU A 132 14.55 2.14 -20.43
CA LEU A 132 15.30 0.88 -20.32
C LEU A 132 15.55 0.44 -18.86
N TRP A 133 15.50 1.38 -17.91
CA TRP A 133 15.78 1.07 -16.50
C TRP A 133 14.56 1.29 -15.62
N ILE A 134 14.05 2.52 -15.56
CA ILE A 134 13.00 2.92 -14.62
C ILE A 134 11.69 2.20 -14.89
N LEU A 135 11.20 2.20 -16.14
CA LEU A 135 9.91 1.59 -16.49
C LEU A 135 9.91 0.06 -16.27
N PRO A 136 10.89 -0.72 -16.76
CA PRO A 136 10.93 -2.17 -16.51
C PRO A 136 11.05 -2.49 -15.02
N LEU A 137 11.92 -1.78 -14.29
CA LEU A 137 12.10 -1.97 -12.86
C LEU A 137 10.82 -1.65 -12.08
N PHE A 138 10.12 -0.58 -12.45
CA PHE A 138 8.82 -0.20 -11.87
C PHE A 138 7.78 -1.32 -12.07
N LEU A 139 7.62 -1.81 -13.30
CA LEU A 139 6.65 -2.85 -13.64
C LEU A 139 6.95 -4.16 -12.93
N LEU A 140 8.21 -4.60 -12.93
CA LEU A 140 8.64 -5.80 -12.20
C LEU A 140 8.42 -5.64 -10.69
N SER A 141 8.75 -4.47 -10.14
CA SER A 141 8.52 -4.18 -8.73
C SER A 141 7.04 -4.28 -8.37
N LYS A 142 6.12 -3.76 -9.21
CA LYS A 142 4.68 -3.88 -8.97
C LYS A 142 4.20 -5.33 -8.87
N VAL A 143 4.68 -6.21 -9.76
CA VAL A 143 4.32 -7.64 -9.73
C VAL A 143 4.86 -8.31 -8.47
N VAL A 144 6.14 -8.11 -8.17
CA VAL A 144 6.80 -8.71 -7.00
C VAL A 144 6.19 -8.20 -5.69
N ASN A 145 5.92 -6.90 -5.60
CA ASN A 145 5.26 -6.28 -4.47
C ASN A 145 3.85 -6.85 -4.26
N ALA A 146 3.05 -7.04 -5.31
CA ALA A 146 1.71 -7.63 -5.18
C ALA A 146 1.76 -9.02 -4.54
N LEU A 147 2.74 -9.86 -4.94
CA LEU A 147 2.95 -11.19 -4.34
C LEU A 147 3.40 -11.08 -2.88
N TRP A 148 4.33 -10.17 -2.57
CA TRP A 148 4.79 -9.95 -1.18
C TRP A 148 3.70 -9.38 -0.28
N PHE A 149 2.86 -8.48 -0.78
CA PHE A 149 1.74 -7.89 -0.07
C PHE A 149 0.72 -8.97 0.31
N GLN A 150 0.40 -9.88 -0.61
CA GLN A 150 -0.46 -11.03 -0.32
C GLN A 150 0.16 -11.94 0.76
N ASP A 151 1.44 -12.29 0.61
CA ASP A 151 2.21 -13.09 1.58
C ASP A 151 2.17 -12.45 3.00
N ILE A 152 2.36 -11.14 3.07
CA ILE A 152 2.33 -10.34 4.32
C ILE A 152 0.93 -10.36 4.90
N ALA A 153 -0.10 -10.11 4.09
CA ALA A 153 -1.47 -10.03 4.55
C ALA A 153 -1.98 -11.35 5.10
N ASP A 154 -1.69 -12.46 4.41
CA ASP A 154 -2.11 -13.79 4.84
C ASP A 154 -1.46 -14.18 6.18
N SER A 155 -0.18 -13.84 6.33
CA SER A 155 0.55 -14.07 7.58
C SER A 155 0.01 -13.18 8.71
N ALA A 156 -0.25 -11.90 8.45
CA ALA A 156 -0.84 -10.97 9.43
C ALA A 156 -2.26 -11.38 9.84
N TYR A 157 -3.07 -11.88 8.89
CA TYR A 157 -4.40 -12.40 9.16
C TYR A 157 -4.34 -13.66 10.05
N ARG A 158 -3.44 -14.61 9.73
CA ARG A 158 -3.24 -15.84 10.52
C ARG A 158 -2.82 -15.56 11.94
N TYR A 159 -1.91 -14.60 12.11
CA TYR A 159 -1.48 -14.16 13.42
C TYR A 159 -2.63 -13.58 14.26
N SER A 160 -3.41 -12.67 13.65
CA SER A 160 -4.45 -11.91 14.36
C SER A 160 -5.77 -12.67 14.56
N ARG A 161 -6.22 -13.46 13.57
CA ARG A 161 -7.57 -14.07 13.54
C ARG A 161 -7.59 -15.56 13.21
N GLY A 162 -6.44 -16.17 12.95
CA GLY A 162 -6.36 -17.60 12.60
C GLY A 162 -6.58 -17.86 11.11
N THR A 163 -7.08 -19.04 10.75
CA THR A 163 -7.11 -19.47 9.35
C THR A 163 -8.05 -18.61 8.48
N PRO A 164 -7.61 -18.15 7.29
CA PRO A 164 -8.49 -17.48 6.32
C PRO A 164 -9.72 -18.31 6.00
N GLN A 165 -10.87 -17.65 5.83
CA GLN A 165 -12.04 -18.32 5.29
C GLN A 165 -11.80 -18.64 3.82
N GLN A 166 -11.95 -19.92 3.46
CA GLN A 166 -11.88 -20.33 2.07
C GLN A 166 -13.16 -19.89 1.35
N PHE A 167 -13.01 -19.16 0.25
CA PHE A 167 -14.13 -18.91 -0.65
C PHE A 167 -14.68 -20.25 -1.15
N SER A 168 -16.01 -20.37 -1.19
CA SER A 168 -16.69 -21.59 -1.64
C SER A 168 -16.44 -21.93 -3.11
N SER A 169 -15.99 -20.95 -3.91
CA SER A 169 -15.66 -21.14 -5.33
C SER A 169 -14.54 -20.19 -5.78
N VAL A 170 -13.54 -20.75 -6.47
CA VAL A 170 -12.44 -20.01 -7.11
C VAL A 170 -12.98 -19.02 -8.15
N SER A 171 -14.04 -19.38 -8.87
CA SER A 171 -14.65 -18.50 -9.87
C SER A 171 -15.22 -17.23 -9.24
N LYS A 172 -15.85 -17.34 -8.07
CA LYS A 172 -16.35 -16.18 -7.33
C LYS A 172 -15.21 -15.27 -6.88
N LEU A 173 -14.14 -15.84 -6.36
CA LEU A 173 -12.95 -15.09 -5.95
C LEU A 173 -12.34 -14.32 -7.13
N VAL A 174 -12.18 -14.98 -8.29
CA VAL A 174 -11.62 -14.35 -9.49
C VAL A 174 -12.52 -13.22 -9.98
N ALA A 175 -13.84 -13.45 -10.06
CA ALA A 175 -14.80 -12.44 -10.51
C ALA A 175 -14.80 -11.22 -9.59
N ASP A 176 -14.81 -11.45 -8.28
CA ASP A 176 -14.77 -10.40 -7.27
C ASP A 176 -13.45 -9.61 -7.29
N THR A 177 -12.32 -10.29 -7.50
CA THR A 177 -11.00 -9.65 -7.67
C THR A 177 -10.96 -8.78 -8.92
N LEU A 178 -11.43 -9.28 -10.07
CA LEU A 178 -11.51 -8.52 -11.32
C LEU A 178 -12.41 -7.29 -11.17
N PHE A 179 -13.58 -7.46 -10.54
CA PHE A 179 -14.51 -6.37 -10.28
C PHE A 179 -13.89 -5.32 -9.37
N SER A 180 -13.16 -5.74 -8.32
CA SER A 180 -12.44 -4.83 -7.42
C SER A 180 -11.38 -4.02 -8.17
N ILE A 181 -10.55 -4.67 -9.00
CA ILE A 181 -9.53 -3.99 -9.81
C ILE A 181 -10.17 -2.91 -10.70
N VAL A 182 -11.28 -3.23 -11.38
CA VAL A 182 -11.97 -2.26 -12.26
C VAL A 182 -12.54 -1.10 -11.47
N VAL A 183 -13.24 -1.35 -10.35
CA VAL A 183 -13.79 -0.29 -9.50
C VAL A 183 -12.69 0.61 -8.96
N GLN A 184 -11.61 0.04 -8.46
CA GLN A 184 -10.46 0.78 -7.93
C GLN A 184 -9.76 1.63 -9.00
N ALA A 185 -9.59 1.08 -10.21
CA ALA A 185 -9.00 1.80 -11.34
C ALA A 185 -9.88 2.98 -11.78
N LEU A 186 -11.19 2.76 -11.91
CA LEU A 186 -12.14 3.84 -12.23
C LEU A 186 -12.20 4.90 -11.11
N PHE A 187 -12.06 4.50 -9.85
CA PHE A 187 -12.03 5.44 -8.72
C PHE A 187 -10.75 6.29 -8.72
N LEU A 188 -9.62 5.72 -9.12
CA LEU A 188 -8.40 6.48 -9.35
C LEU A 188 -8.58 7.50 -10.49
N VAL A 189 -9.20 7.10 -11.60
CA VAL A 189 -9.53 8.03 -12.70
C VAL A 189 -10.49 9.13 -12.23
N GLN A 190 -11.53 8.79 -11.47
CA GLN A 190 -12.43 9.76 -10.84
C GLN A 190 -11.65 10.75 -9.97
N THR A 191 -10.67 10.27 -9.20
CA THR A 191 -9.80 11.12 -8.36
C THR A 191 -8.99 12.09 -9.19
N MET A 192 -8.40 11.63 -10.31
CA MET A 192 -7.66 12.49 -11.24
C MET A 192 -8.56 13.54 -11.89
N LEU A 193 -9.81 13.20 -12.21
CA LEU A 193 -10.76 14.19 -12.74
C LEU A 193 -11.14 15.24 -11.70
N VAL A 194 -11.27 14.83 -10.43
CA VAL A 194 -11.60 15.73 -9.32
C VAL A 194 -10.45 16.69 -9.02
N SER A 195 -9.19 16.28 -9.21
CA SER A 195 -8.04 17.17 -9.07
C SER A 195 -7.93 18.22 -10.20
N LEU A 196 -8.76 18.13 -11.25
CA LEU A 196 -8.84 19.15 -12.32
C LEU A 196 -9.90 20.23 -12.06
N LEU A 197 -10.57 20.20 -10.90
CA LEU A 197 -11.57 21.22 -10.57
C LEU A 197 -10.94 22.63 -10.50
N PRO A 198 -11.66 23.67 -10.95
CA PRO A 198 -11.13 25.03 -11.08
C PRO A 198 -10.86 25.73 -9.73
N ILE A 199 -11.33 25.16 -8.61
CA ILE A 199 -11.14 25.69 -7.26
C ILE A 199 -10.03 24.85 -6.59
N PRO A 200 -8.76 25.32 -6.54
CA PRO A 200 -7.62 24.47 -6.20
C PRO A 200 -7.72 23.84 -4.81
N VAL A 201 -8.06 24.65 -3.80
CA VAL A 201 -8.19 24.16 -2.40
C VAL A 201 -9.26 23.08 -2.27
N LEU A 202 -10.38 23.24 -2.98
CA LEU A 202 -11.46 22.25 -2.95
C LEU A 202 -11.05 20.98 -3.73
N ALA A 203 -10.37 21.14 -4.86
CA ALA A 203 -9.85 20.03 -5.65
C ALA A 203 -8.85 19.18 -4.85
N ASP A 204 -7.92 19.83 -4.15
CA ASP A 204 -6.92 19.18 -3.30
C ASP A 204 -7.57 18.45 -2.12
N LEU A 205 -8.51 19.08 -1.41
CA LEU A 205 -9.20 18.43 -0.30
C LEU A 205 -10.04 17.23 -0.76
N MET A 206 -10.78 17.37 -1.86
CA MET A 206 -11.62 16.29 -2.39
C MET A 206 -10.79 15.14 -2.96
N SER A 207 -9.70 15.44 -3.68
CA SER A 207 -8.77 14.42 -4.18
C SER A 207 -8.05 13.71 -3.04
N LEU A 208 -7.65 14.43 -1.99
CA LEU A 208 -7.08 13.85 -0.78
C LEU A 208 -8.07 12.88 -0.11
N VAL A 209 -9.34 13.27 0.06
CA VAL A 209 -10.38 12.39 0.62
C VAL A 209 -10.55 11.13 -0.23
N HIS A 210 -10.60 11.25 -1.56
CA HIS A 210 -10.65 10.09 -2.45
C HIS A 210 -9.42 9.18 -2.24
N MET A 211 -8.20 9.73 -2.25
CA MET A 211 -6.99 8.95 -2.05
C MET A 211 -6.96 8.24 -0.69
N CYS A 212 -7.43 8.90 0.38
CA CYS A 212 -7.52 8.28 1.70
C CYS A 212 -8.47 7.06 1.68
N LEU A 213 -9.65 7.21 1.08
CA LEU A 213 -10.63 6.11 0.98
C LEU A 213 -10.10 4.97 0.11
N LEU A 214 -9.41 5.28 -1.00
CA LEU A 214 -8.82 4.30 -1.89
C LEU A 214 -7.71 3.51 -1.21
N TYR A 215 -6.79 4.17 -0.50
CA TYR A 215 -5.71 3.50 0.24
C TYR A 215 -6.21 2.69 1.44
N SER A 216 -7.27 3.17 2.10
CA SER A 216 -7.99 2.37 3.09
C SER A 216 -8.58 1.11 2.46
N LEU A 217 -9.27 1.23 1.31
CA LEU A 217 -9.80 0.08 0.59
C LEU A 217 -8.68 -0.92 0.25
N TYR A 218 -7.56 -0.45 -0.34
CA TYR A 218 -6.43 -1.30 -0.69
C TYR A 218 -5.88 -2.07 0.52
N SER A 219 -5.73 -1.40 1.66
CA SER A 219 -5.12 -1.99 2.85
C SER A 219 -6.05 -3.00 3.54
N PHE A 220 -7.33 -2.66 3.69
CA PHE A 220 -8.32 -3.51 4.35
C PHE A 220 -8.85 -4.62 3.46
N GLU A 221 -8.75 -4.49 2.13
CA GLU A 221 -9.21 -5.50 1.17
C GLU A 221 -8.59 -6.86 1.46
N TYR A 222 -7.30 -6.94 1.76
CA TYR A 222 -6.67 -8.22 2.08
C TYR A 222 -7.30 -8.91 3.31
N LYS A 223 -7.56 -8.15 4.37
CA LYS A 223 -8.23 -8.65 5.58
C LYS A 223 -9.64 -9.12 5.25
N TRP A 224 -10.39 -8.31 4.52
CA TRP A 224 -11.80 -8.59 4.22
C TRP A 224 -11.97 -9.74 3.23
N CYS A 225 -11.07 -9.90 2.27
CA CYS A 225 -10.98 -11.09 1.42
C CYS A 225 -10.74 -12.34 2.26
N ASN A 226 -9.83 -12.28 3.24
CA ASN A 226 -9.60 -13.39 4.17
C ASN A 226 -10.79 -13.67 5.12
N MET A 227 -11.71 -12.71 5.28
CA MET A 227 -13.02 -12.87 5.95
C MET A 227 -14.15 -13.27 4.99
N GLY A 228 -13.87 -13.51 3.70
CA GLY A 228 -14.88 -13.85 2.70
C GLY A 228 -15.84 -12.71 2.35
N TRP A 229 -15.45 -11.44 2.54
CA TRP A 229 -16.31 -10.30 2.20
C TRP A 229 -16.26 -10.00 0.69
N GLU A 230 -17.42 -9.97 0.05
CA GLU A 230 -17.58 -9.52 -1.32
C GLU A 230 -17.37 -8.00 -1.46
N LEU A 231 -17.07 -7.52 -2.68
CA LEU A 231 -16.73 -6.12 -2.92
C LEU A 231 -17.82 -5.15 -2.47
N HIS A 232 -19.09 -5.45 -2.78
CA HIS A 232 -20.21 -4.58 -2.39
C HIS A 232 -20.28 -4.35 -0.87
N ARG A 233 -19.98 -5.39 -0.09
CA ARG A 233 -19.91 -5.28 1.37
C ARG A 233 -18.75 -4.39 1.81
N ARG A 234 -17.56 -4.57 1.23
CA ARG A 234 -16.36 -3.77 1.53
C ARG A 234 -16.59 -2.29 1.27
N ILE A 235 -17.12 -1.95 0.08
CA ILE A 235 -17.40 -0.55 -0.29
C ILE A 235 -18.47 0.05 0.63
N THR A 236 -19.59 -0.66 0.83
CA THR A 236 -20.67 -0.18 1.71
C THR A 236 -20.16 0.08 3.13
N TYR A 237 -19.27 -0.78 3.63
CA TYR A 237 -18.67 -0.62 4.95
C TYR A 237 -17.77 0.63 5.04
N ILE A 238 -16.99 0.92 4.00
CA ILE A 238 -16.20 2.16 3.91
C ILE A 238 -17.11 3.39 3.84
N GLU A 239 -18.12 3.39 2.97
CA GLU A 239 -19.00 4.55 2.78
C GLU A 239 -19.81 4.89 4.04
N ASN A 240 -20.19 3.88 4.83
CA ASN A 240 -20.90 4.07 6.11
C ASN A 240 -19.98 4.56 7.23
N ASN A 241 -18.69 4.21 7.20
CA ASN A 241 -17.74 4.54 8.28
C ASN A 241 -16.59 5.42 7.77
N TRP A 242 -16.89 6.27 6.78
CA TRP A 242 -15.89 7.05 6.05
C TRP A 242 -14.98 7.89 6.94
N PRO A 243 -15.38 8.47 8.10
CA PRO A 243 -14.46 9.28 8.89
C PRO A 243 -13.25 8.48 9.37
N TYR A 244 -13.48 7.23 9.79
CA TYR A 244 -12.40 6.35 10.20
C TYR A 244 -11.46 6.03 9.03
N PHE A 245 -12.02 5.70 7.86
CA PHE A 245 -11.21 5.33 6.69
C PHE A 245 -10.50 6.51 6.03
N VAL A 246 -11.05 7.72 6.12
CA VAL A 246 -10.31 8.93 5.75
C VAL A 246 -9.10 9.06 6.68
N GLY A 247 -9.30 8.93 7.99
CA GLY A 247 -8.22 9.00 8.97
C GLY A 247 -7.14 7.93 8.76
N PHE A 248 -7.56 6.68 8.50
CA PHE A 248 -6.64 5.57 8.28
C PHE A 248 -5.80 5.74 7.02
N GLY A 249 -6.39 6.19 5.90
CA GLY A 249 -5.66 6.38 4.65
C GLY A 249 -4.82 7.66 4.61
N LEU A 250 -5.10 8.62 5.50
CA LEU A 250 -4.52 9.96 5.46
C LEU A 250 -2.99 9.97 5.49
N PRO A 251 -2.28 9.25 6.37
CA PRO A 251 -0.83 9.34 6.40
C PRO A 251 -0.21 8.82 5.10
N MET A 252 -0.73 7.71 4.55
CA MET A 252 -0.26 7.21 3.25
C MET A 252 -0.53 8.21 2.14
N ALA A 253 -1.74 8.79 2.08
CA ALA A 253 -2.12 9.77 1.07
C ALA A 253 -1.25 11.02 1.13
N VAL A 254 -0.93 11.52 2.32
CA VAL A 254 -0.02 12.66 2.49
C VAL A 254 1.38 12.30 2.00
N PHE A 255 1.93 11.16 2.44
CA PHE A 255 3.28 10.75 2.04
C PHE A 255 3.41 10.58 0.52
N THR A 256 2.46 9.93 -0.14
CA THR A 256 2.49 9.75 -1.59
C THR A 256 2.32 11.06 -2.37
N ASN A 257 1.72 12.09 -1.77
CA ASN A 257 1.56 13.41 -2.37
C ASN A 257 2.77 14.35 -2.12
N LEU A 258 3.76 13.96 -1.31
CA LEU A 258 4.95 14.80 -1.08
C LEU A 258 5.82 14.99 -2.34
N SER A 259 5.69 14.09 -3.32
CA SER A 259 6.43 14.14 -4.58
C SER A 259 5.47 14.17 -5.76
N GLN A 260 5.63 15.17 -6.63
CA GLN A 260 4.92 15.27 -7.91
C GLN A 260 5.40 14.23 -8.94
N ASN A 261 6.56 13.61 -8.71
CA ASN A 261 7.07 12.55 -9.58
C ASN A 261 6.32 11.23 -9.33
N PHE A 262 5.62 10.75 -10.35
CA PHE A 262 4.83 9.51 -10.34
C PHE A 262 5.63 8.28 -9.86
N PHE A 263 6.88 8.14 -10.31
CA PHE A 263 7.71 7.00 -9.92
C PHE A 263 8.11 7.05 -8.45
N ILE A 264 8.47 8.23 -7.94
CA ILE A 264 8.81 8.42 -6.53
C ILE A 264 7.57 8.19 -5.64
N SER A 265 6.41 8.75 -6.02
CA SER A 265 5.14 8.50 -5.32
C SER A 265 4.80 7.01 -5.29
N GLY A 266 5.01 6.29 -6.40
CA GLY A 266 4.87 4.84 -6.46
C GLY A 266 5.83 4.07 -5.55
N CYS A 267 7.08 4.52 -5.42
CA CYS A 267 8.04 3.94 -4.48
C CYS A 267 7.62 4.17 -3.02
N MET A 268 7.18 5.39 -2.69
CA MET A 268 6.66 5.72 -1.35
C MET A 268 5.46 4.86 -0.99
N PHE A 269 4.51 4.72 -1.91
CA PHE A 269 3.39 3.79 -1.75
C PHE A 269 3.89 2.39 -1.46
N SER A 270 4.77 1.82 -2.29
CA SER A 270 5.23 0.45 -2.14
C SER A 270 6.03 0.20 -0.86
N MET A 271 6.78 1.18 -0.36
CA MET A 271 7.48 1.07 0.93
C MET A 271 6.51 1.09 2.13
N LEU A 272 5.49 1.95 2.09
CA LEU A 272 4.56 2.12 3.21
C LEU A 272 3.46 1.06 3.23
N PHE A 273 3.03 0.59 2.07
CA PHE A 273 1.85 -0.27 1.92
C PHE A 273 1.89 -1.58 2.74
N PRO A 274 3.01 -2.32 2.84
CA PRO A 274 3.16 -3.43 3.78
C PRO A 274 2.72 -3.12 5.20
N LEU A 275 3.11 -1.95 5.72
CA LEU A 275 2.81 -1.53 7.09
C LEU A 275 1.31 -1.30 7.26
N PHE A 276 0.66 -0.72 6.25
CA PHE A 276 -0.77 -0.47 6.27
C PHE A 276 -1.59 -1.75 6.10
N ILE A 277 -1.11 -2.75 5.38
CA ILE A 277 -1.72 -4.09 5.34
C ILE A 277 -1.72 -4.72 6.75
N ILE A 278 -0.58 -4.64 7.46
CA ILE A 278 -0.46 -5.16 8.82
C ILE A 278 -1.40 -4.37 9.75
N SER A 279 -1.34 -3.04 9.71
CA SER A 279 -2.24 -2.14 10.45
C SER A 279 -3.71 -2.48 10.21
N GLY A 280 -4.11 -2.65 8.95
CA GLY A 280 -5.50 -2.95 8.57
C GLY A 280 -5.98 -4.28 9.15
N ASN A 281 -5.13 -5.30 9.14
CA ASN A 281 -5.43 -6.61 9.74
C ASN A 281 -5.68 -6.52 11.26
N GLU A 282 -4.87 -5.74 11.98
CA GLU A 282 -5.00 -5.58 13.44
C GLU A 282 -6.08 -4.56 13.84
N ALA A 283 -6.39 -3.60 12.96
CA ALA A 283 -7.31 -2.52 13.23
C ALA A 283 -8.73 -3.00 13.55
N ASN A 284 -9.41 -2.28 14.44
CA ASN A 284 -10.82 -2.45 14.73
C ASN A 284 -11.52 -1.11 14.48
N PRO A 285 -12.04 -0.89 13.25
CA PRO A 285 -12.64 0.39 12.87
C PRO A 285 -13.72 0.84 13.84
N VAL A 286 -13.67 2.11 14.23
CA VAL A 286 -14.75 2.74 15.00
C VAL A 286 -15.93 2.95 14.06
N THR A 287 -17.05 2.30 14.37
CA THR A 287 -18.30 2.40 13.58
C THR A 287 -19.32 3.33 14.21
N ASP A 288 -20.39 3.61 13.48
CA ASP A 288 -21.62 4.24 13.99
C ASP A 288 -21.42 5.66 14.57
N VAL A 289 -20.44 6.38 14.04
CA VAL A 289 -20.14 7.78 14.40
C VAL A 289 -20.90 8.80 13.54
N CYS A 290 -21.39 8.39 12.37
CA CYS A 290 -22.04 9.26 11.41
C CYS A 290 -23.15 8.52 10.66
N ASP A 291 -24.37 9.07 10.65
CA ASP A 291 -25.51 8.50 9.93
C ASP A 291 -25.46 8.81 8.41
N SER A 292 -24.61 9.76 8.00
CA SER A 292 -24.48 10.18 6.60
C SER A 292 -23.50 9.30 5.84
N ARG A 293 -24.03 8.51 4.89
CA ARG A 293 -23.22 7.69 3.97
C ARG A 293 -22.55 8.56 2.91
N LEU A 294 -21.23 8.45 2.78
CA LEU A 294 -20.44 9.13 1.76
C LEU A 294 -20.33 8.27 0.48
N LYS A 295 -21.26 8.45 -0.46
CA LYS A 295 -21.42 7.61 -1.67
C LYS A 295 -20.43 7.90 -2.80
N LEU A 296 -19.14 8.11 -2.49
CA LEU A 296 -18.14 8.47 -3.50
C LEU A 296 -17.82 7.33 -4.47
N PHE A 297 -18.05 6.07 -4.10
CA PHE A 297 -17.83 4.92 -4.98
C PHE A 297 -19.05 4.64 -5.89
N SER A 298 -20.20 5.27 -5.64
CA SER A 298 -21.41 5.03 -6.44
C SER A 298 -21.22 5.25 -7.95
N PRO A 299 -20.57 6.34 -8.43
CA PRO A 299 -20.40 6.54 -9.87
C PRO A 299 -19.59 5.41 -10.52
N VAL A 300 -18.49 5.01 -9.89
CA VAL A 300 -17.62 3.95 -10.42
C VAL A 300 -18.27 2.58 -10.35
N ILE A 301 -19.09 2.30 -9.33
CA ILE A 301 -19.88 1.06 -9.27
C ILE A 301 -20.87 1.01 -10.43
N THR A 302 -21.56 2.11 -10.73
CA THR A 302 -22.50 2.18 -11.86
C THR A 302 -21.80 1.92 -13.19
N ILE A 303 -20.64 2.54 -13.41
CA ILE A 303 -19.84 2.35 -14.62
C ILE A 303 -19.31 0.91 -14.72
N SER A 304 -18.77 0.36 -13.63
CA SER A 304 -18.30 -1.03 -13.58
C SER A 304 -19.43 -2.01 -13.91
N ASN A 305 -20.60 -1.86 -13.28
CA ASN A 305 -21.76 -2.70 -13.57
C ASN A 305 -22.18 -2.62 -15.04
N ALA A 306 -22.19 -1.41 -15.62
CA ALA A 306 -22.51 -1.23 -17.04
C ALA A 306 -21.47 -1.91 -17.96
N LEU A 307 -20.18 -1.83 -17.62
CA LEU A 307 -19.10 -2.46 -18.37
C LEU A 307 -19.22 -3.99 -18.36
N PHE A 308 -19.39 -4.59 -17.17
CA PHE A 308 -19.51 -6.04 -17.03
C PHE A 308 -20.80 -6.58 -17.65
N ASN A 309 -21.93 -5.90 -17.48
CA ASN A 309 -23.19 -6.31 -18.10
C ASN A 309 -23.11 -6.30 -19.63
N ARG A 310 -22.41 -5.32 -20.22
CA ARG A 310 -22.17 -5.31 -21.67
C ARG A 310 -21.22 -6.42 -22.11
N ALA A 311 -20.13 -6.66 -21.37
CA ALA A 311 -19.17 -7.72 -21.71
C ALA A 311 -19.78 -9.13 -21.65
N ILE A 312 -20.72 -9.36 -20.73
CA ILE A 312 -21.39 -10.65 -20.55
C ILE A 312 -22.61 -10.78 -21.49
N GLY A 313 -23.29 -9.68 -21.81
CA GLY A 313 -24.48 -9.66 -22.67
C GLY A 313 -24.24 -9.81 -24.18
N PHE A 314 -23.00 -10.04 -24.62
CA PHE A 314 -22.64 -10.38 -26.00
C PHE A 314 -22.59 -11.91 -26.27
N ARG A 315 -23.29 -12.70 -25.46
CA ARG A 315 -23.53 -14.14 -25.71
C ARG A 315 -25.02 -14.44 -25.81
#